data_AF-A0A529HU88-F1
#
_entry.id   AF-A0A529HU88-F1
#
_cell.length_a   1.000
_cell.length_b   1.000
_cell.length_c   1.000
_cell.angle_alpha   90.00
_cell.angle_beta   90.00
_cell.angle_gamma   90.00
#
_symmetry.space_group_name_H-M   'P 1'
#
loop_
_entity.id
_entity.type
_entity.pdbx_description
1 polymer ?
#
loop_
_entity_poly.entity_id
_entity_poly.type
_entity_poly.pdbx_seq_one_letter_code
_entity_poly.pdbx_strand_id
1 'polypeptide(L)'
;SFTDDAGHTANPSDTDPSSYFGADPQIKIDKVTVDDAASGDGISILSGEPISWKYTVTNLGNVALSGINVTDDQGVVVSPDLVGGFNVGDTNQDGKLDLTEAWVYTGTGVAGIGDYSNIGTASGSFTDDAGHTATPQDTDPSSYFGADPHITLDKKTNGVDHGLNIFQGQPVTWTYDVKNDGNVALSNVVVTDDNGTPGIGDDFHPAAILSGGFNSGDANQNGLLDVGETWHYQATGTAQLGGYVNNATATTDAYTDTAGHSRTPSATDSSDYEGYSNKALTQGFWGSHTDAWDNIPGNEGNPTKSAVKSGVLSSLDVNPSVDDPATVGVDESKYLLLGDANHNGLVDDDHNLWISISLA
;
A
#
# COMPACT_ATOMS: atom_id res chain seq x y z
N SER A 1 94.65 3.43 15.06
CA SER A 1 95.38 4.18 16.11
C SER A 1 96.74 4.56 15.56
N PHE A 2 97.18 5.80 15.77
CA PHE A 2 98.54 6.25 15.50
C PHE A 2 99.12 6.78 16.81
N THR A 3 100.35 6.40 17.15
CA THR A 3 101.08 6.96 18.29
C THR A 3 102.34 7.62 17.77
N ASP A 4 102.55 8.90 18.09
CA ASP A 4 103.79 9.58 17.71
C ASP A 4 104.96 9.17 18.62
N ASP A 5 106.19 9.54 18.22
CA ASP A 5 107.42 9.26 18.98
C ASP A 5 107.47 9.97 20.35
N ALA A 6 106.57 10.92 20.61
CA ALA A 6 106.40 11.59 21.89
C ALA A 6 105.36 10.91 22.82
N GLY A 7 104.71 9.83 22.35
CA GLY A 7 103.76 9.03 23.12
C GLY A 7 102.30 9.49 23.01
N HIS A 8 101.97 10.46 22.16
CA HIS A 8 100.58 10.86 21.95
C HIS A 8 99.86 9.91 21.01
N THR A 9 98.67 9.45 21.40
CA THR A 9 97.85 8.52 20.62
C THR A 9 96.65 9.24 19.99
N ALA A 10 96.48 9.10 18.68
CA ALA A 10 95.26 9.45 17.96
C ALA A 10 94.55 8.16 17.52
N ASN A 11 93.29 8.01 17.93
CA ASN A 11 92.41 6.96 17.44
C ASN A 11 91.34 7.58 16.56
N PRO A 12 91.61 7.81 15.26
CA PRO A 12 90.57 8.23 14.36
C PRO A 12 89.53 7.11 14.29
N SER A 13 88.30 7.43 14.69
CA SER A 13 87.11 6.63 14.47
C SER A 13 86.17 7.41 13.58
N ASP A 14 85.50 6.71 12.69
CA ASP A 14 84.45 7.26 11.84
C ASP A 14 83.18 6.45 12.05
N THR A 15 82.03 7.10 12.00
CA THR A 15 80.70 6.49 12.13
C THR A 15 79.79 7.06 11.07
N ASP A 16 79.20 6.17 10.27
CA ASP A 16 78.22 6.52 9.25
C ASP A 16 76.84 5.93 9.63
N PRO A 17 75.97 6.70 10.29
CA PRO A 17 74.66 6.21 10.70
C PRO A 17 73.70 6.09 9.51
N SER A 18 72.82 5.09 9.53
CA SER A 18 71.67 4.98 8.63
C SER A 18 70.35 4.90 9.41
N SER A 19 69.26 5.29 8.75
CA SER A 19 67.90 5.27 9.31
C SER A 19 66.88 4.91 8.24
N TYR A 20 65.70 4.40 8.65
CA TYR A 20 64.56 4.17 7.76
C TYR A 20 63.27 4.67 8.42
N PHE A 21 62.24 4.90 7.60
CA PHE A 21 60.87 5.17 8.02
C PHE A 21 59.98 3.99 7.60
N GLY A 22 59.22 3.43 8.52
CA GLY A 22 58.28 2.34 8.22
C GLY A 22 56.93 2.89 7.81
N ALA A 23 56.62 2.86 6.51
CA ALA A 23 55.30 3.23 6.02
C ALA A 23 54.26 2.16 6.40
N ASP A 24 53.14 2.60 6.97
CA ASP A 24 51.97 1.80 7.34
C ASP A 24 50.72 2.51 6.77
N PRO A 25 50.46 2.35 5.46
CA PRO A 25 49.31 2.96 4.81
C PRO A 25 48.01 2.26 5.23
N GLN A 26 47.02 3.02 5.69
CA GLN A 26 45.71 2.51 6.10
C GLN A 26 44.62 3.46 5.62
N ILE A 27 43.47 2.90 5.25
CA ILE A 27 42.28 3.66 4.83
C ILE A 27 41.09 3.16 5.63
N LYS A 28 40.14 4.04 5.91
CA LYS A 28 38.86 3.71 6.51
C LYS A 28 37.73 4.40 5.76
N ILE A 29 36.61 3.71 5.60
CA ILE A 29 35.37 4.27 5.06
C ILE A 29 34.27 4.22 6.13
N ASP A 30 33.44 5.25 6.15
CA ASP A 30 32.21 5.35 6.94
C ASP A 30 31.09 5.76 5.99
N LYS A 31 30.11 4.89 5.82
CA LYS A 31 29.02 5.02 4.85
C LYS A 31 27.70 5.11 5.60
N VAL A 32 26.85 6.03 5.18
CA VAL A 32 25.50 6.15 5.71
C VAL A 32 24.49 6.39 4.60
N THR A 33 23.28 5.87 4.78
CA THR A 33 22.11 6.30 4.01
C THR A 33 21.67 7.68 4.51
N VAL A 34 21.27 8.56 3.60
CA VAL A 34 20.84 9.93 3.89
C VAL A 34 19.50 10.19 3.20
N ASP A 35 18.55 10.66 3.98
CA ASP A 35 17.22 11.11 3.56
C ASP A 35 16.96 12.48 4.20
N ASP A 36 17.08 13.53 3.39
CA ASP A 36 17.12 14.93 3.83
C ASP A 36 18.04 15.17 5.04
N ALA A 37 17.46 15.44 6.22
CA ALA A 37 18.19 15.71 7.46
C ALA A 37 18.47 14.44 8.28
N ALA A 38 17.81 13.32 7.95
CA ALA A 38 18.05 12.03 8.57
C ALA A 38 19.24 11.34 7.89
N SER A 39 20.12 10.75 8.69
CA SER A 39 21.24 9.96 8.18
C SER A 39 21.62 8.85 9.14
N GLY A 40 21.96 7.69 8.61
CA GLY A 40 22.45 6.55 9.38
C GLY A 40 22.08 5.22 8.73
N ASP A 41 22.21 4.16 9.52
CA ASP A 41 21.83 2.81 9.11
C ASP A 41 20.48 2.40 9.67
N GLY A 42 19.76 1.58 8.91
CA GLY A 42 18.48 1.01 9.33
C GLY A 42 17.39 2.06 9.49
N ILE A 43 17.53 3.24 8.88
CA ILE A 43 16.48 4.26 8.87
C ILE A 43 15.28 3.75 8.06
N SER A 44 14.07 4.12 8.45
CA SER A 44 12.87 3.90 7.63
C SER A 44 12.75 5.07 6.67
N ILE A 45 12.46 4.76 5.41
CA ILE A 45 12.26 5.75 4.34
C ILE A 45 11.02 5.35 3.56
N LEU A 46 10.16 6.28 3.20
CA LEU A 46 9.03 5.96 2.34
C LEU A 46 9.50 5.50 0.94
N SER A 47 8.90 4.42 0.44
CA SER A 47 9.20 3.88 -0.89
C SER A 47 9.00 4.94 -1.98
N GLY A 48 9.89 4.97 -2.97
CA GLY A 48 9.82 5.91 -4.08
C GLY A 48 10.39 7.32 -3.80
N GLU A 49 10.88 7.59 -2.60
CA GLU A 49 11.51 8.87 -2.27
C GLU A 49 12.97 8.95 -2.76
N PRO A 50 13.44 10.15 -3.17
CA PRO A 50 14.83 10.35 -3.52
C PRO A 50 15.72 10.24 -2.27
N ILE A 51 16.78 9.46 -2.36
CA ILE A 51 17.73 9.26 -1.27
C ILE A 51 19.17 9.49 -1.75
N SER A 52 20.09 9.59 -0.80
CA SER A 52 21.51 9.59 -1.10
C SER A 52 22.31 8.71 -0.15
N TRP A 53 23.54 8.40 -0.52
CA TRP A 53 24.52 7.77 0.33
C TRP A 53 25.70 8.70 0.46
N LYS A 54 26.19 8.87 1.69
CA LYS A 54 27.39 9.63 1.98
C LYS A 54 28.49 8.67 2.40
N TYR A 55 29.66 8.83 1.81
CA TYR A 55 30.85 8.05 2.11
C TYR A 55 31.94 9.00 2.62
N THR A 56 32.41 8.79 3.84
CA THR A 56 33.50 9.56 4.44
C THR A 56 34.73 8.68 4.50
N VAL A 57 35.77 9.03 3.75
CA VAL A 57 37.02 8.26 3.63
C VAL A 57 38.12 8.96 4.42
N THR A 58 38.76 8.25 5.35
CA THR A 58 39.82 8.77 6.22
C THR A 58 41.09 7.94 6.08
N ASN A 59 42.24 8.59 6.23
CA ASN A 59 43.54 7.92 6.29
C ASN A 59 43.95 7.75 7.75
N LEU A 60 43.99 6.50 8.21
CA LEU A 60 44.42 6.15 9.57
C LEU A 60 45.89 5.76 9.65
N GLY A 61 46.58 5.72 8.50
CA GLY A 61 47.97 5.33 8.39
C GLY A 61 48.93 6.46 8.74
N ASN A 62 50.19 6.26 8.39
CA ASN A 62 51.26 7.24 8.65
C ASN A 62 51.85 7.89 7.38
N VAL A 63 51.24 7.69 6.22
CA VAL A 63 51.65 8.23 4.91
C VAL A 63 50.43 8.66 4.10
N ALA A 64 50.58 9.70 3.28
CA ALA A 64 49.51 10.19 2.40
C ALA A 64 49.16 9.16 1.31
N LEU A 65 47.87 9.00 1.02
CA LEU A 65 47.38 8.05 0.01
C LEU A 65 46.99 8.78 -1.29
N SER A 66 47.33 8.19 -2.43
CA SER A 66 46.98 8.70 -3.76
C SER A 66 46.01 7.77 -4.48
N GLY A 67 45.26 8.31 -5.45
CA GLY A 67 44.36 7.53 -6.30
C GLY A 67 43.18 6.94 -5.53
N ILE A 68 42.58 7.73 -4.62
CA ILE A 68 41.46 7.28 -3.82
C ILE A 68 40.28 6.94 -4.73
N ASN A 69 39.77 5.72 -4.58
CA ASN A 69 38.64 5.20 -5.34
C ASN A 69 37.59 4.67 -4.38
N VAL A 70 36.33 5.08 -4.60
CA VAL A 70 35.19 4.62 -3.81
C VAL A 70 34.18 3.95 -4.75
N THR A 71 33.75 2.74 -4.40
CA THR A 71 32.77 1.96 -5.16
C THR A 71 31.65 1.47 -4.27
N ASP A 72 30.52 1.16 -4.88
CA ASP A 72 29.34 0.60 -4.23
C ASP A 72 28.95 -0.73 -4.89
N ASP A 73 28.65 -1.75 -4.09
CA ASP A 73 28.34 -3.10 -4.57
C ASP A 73 26.98 -3.24 -5.28
N GLN A 74 26.06 -2.28 -5.08
CA GLN A 74 24.78 -2.20 -5.78
C GLN A 74 24.86 -1.36 -7.06
N GLY A 75 26.05 -0.91 -7.45
CA GLY A 75 26.28 -0.16 -8.69
C GLY A 75 25.86 1.31 -8.61
N VAL A 76 25.70 1.87 -7.41
CA VAL A 76 25.53 3.31 -7.22
C VAL A 76 26.75 4.05 -7.78
N VAL A 77 26.52 5.07 -8.60
CA VAL A 77 27.59 5.93 -9.11
C VAL A 77 28.04 6.85 -7.98
N VAL A 78 29.22 6.58 -7.43
CA VAL A 78 29.83 7.37 -6.35
C VAL A 78 30.72 8.46 -6.97
N SER A 79 30.47 9.71 -6.58
CA SER A 79 31.21 10.88 -7.05
C SER A 79 31.84 11.63 -5.88
N PRO A 80 33.04 12.22 -6.04
CA PRO A 80 33.62 13.09 -5.02
C PRO A 80 32.80 14.37 -4.89
N ASP A 81 32.60 14.84 -3.66
CA ASP A 81 32.02 16.16 -3.42
C ASP A 81 33.10 17.20 -3.60
N LEU A 82 32.99 18.07 -4.60
CA LEU A 82 34.07 19.00 -4.94
C LEU A 82 33.80 20.43 -4.47
N VAL A 83 34.80 21.06 -3.85
CA VAL A 83 34.85 22.50 -3.58
C VAL A 83 36.14 23.06 -4.18
N GLY A 84 36.00 23.99 -5.14
CA GLY A 84 37.17 24.54 -5.84
C GLY A 84 37.91 23.53 -6.73
N GLY A 85 37.28 22.39 -7.08
CA GLY A 85 37.88 21.33 -7.88
C GLY A 85 38.62 20.25 -7.09
N PHE A 86 38.69 20.39 -5.76
CA PHE A 86 39.27 19.42 -4.85
C PHE A 86 38.19 18.77 -4.00
N ASN A 87 38.47 17.57 -3.51
CA ASN A 87 37.51 16.85 -2.70
C ASN A 87 37.21 17.62 -1.40
N VAL A 88 35.97 17.60 -0.93
CA VAL A 88 35.63 18.14 0.38
C VAL A 88 36.42 17.37 1.42
N GLY A 89 37.28 18.08 2.15
CA GLY A 89 38.21 17.49 3.12
C GLY A 89 39.67 17.46 2.67
N ASP A 90 39.96 17.70 1.38
CA ASP A 90 41.30 17.98 0.87
C ASP A 90 41.68 19.42 1.24
N THR A 91 42.34 19.56 2.39
CA THR A 91 42.61 20.84 3.03
C THR A 91 43.78 21.57 2.40
N ASN A 92 44.74 20.83 1.85
CA ASN A 92 45.95 21.35 1.24
C ASN A 92 45.86 21.44 -0.30
N GLN A 93 44.81 20.87 -0.90
CA GLN A 93 44.52 20.85 -2.33
C GLN A 93 45.60 20.17 -3.17
N ASP A 94 46.19 19.09 -2.66
CA ASP A 94 47.25 18.34 -3.35
C ASP A 94 46.75 17.04 -4.01
N GLY A 95 45.47 16.69 -3.82
CA GLY A 95 44.86 15.50 -4.40
C GLY A 95 45.33 14.19 -3.75
N LYS A 96 45.84 14.23 -2.52
CA LYS A 96 46.19 13.07 -1.70
C LYS A 96 45.45 13.11 -0.38
N LEU A 97 44.98 11.95 0.06
CA LEU A 97 44.33 11.82 1.37
C LEU A 97 45.40 11.78 2.45
N ASP A 98 45.63 12.92 3.10
CA ASP A 98 46.55 13.07 4.22
C ASP A 98 45.98 12.47 5.52
N LEU A 99 46.86 12.21 6.49
CA LEU A 99 46.56 11.50 7.75
C LEU A 99 45.47 12.16 8.62
N THR A 100 45.19 13.44 8.41
CA THR A 100 44.18 14.21 9.16
C THR A 100 42.97 14.56 8.32
N GLU A 101 42.93 14.12 7.07
CA GLU A 101 41.87 14.46 6.14
C GLU A 101 40.77 13.42 6.14
N ALA A 102 39.56 13.91 5.88
CA ALA A 102 38.35 13.11 5.74
C ALA A 102 37.64 13.55 4.47
N TRP A 103 37.77 12.75 3.43
CA TRP A 103 37.25 13.05 2.11
C TRP A 103 35.80 12.57 1.95
N VAL A 104 34.93 13.40 1.40
CA VAL A 104 33.50 13.10 1.25
C VAL A 104 33.14 12.75 -0.18
N TYR A 105 32.38 11.68 -0.35
CA TYR A 105 31.80 11.27 -1.62
C TYR A 105 30.30 11.05 -1.45
N THR A 106 29.55 11.21 -2.54
CA THR A 106 28.10 11.00 -2.56
C THR A 106 27.67 10.11 -3.70
N GLY A 107 26.56 9.40 -3.49
CA GLY A 107 25.78 8.72 -4.52
C GLY A 107 24.30 9.00 -4.30
N THR A 108 23.48 8.90 -5.34
CA THR A 108 22.04 9.17 -5.25
C THR A 108 21.22 8.02 -5.80
N GLY A 109 19.98 7.90 -5.32
CA GLY A 109 19.06 6.83 -5.72
C GLY A 109 17.62 7.15 -5.34
N VAL A 110 16.77 6.13 -5.46
CA VAL A 110 15.37 6.18 -5.04
C VAL A 110 15.12 4.98 -4.12
N ALA A 111 14.46 5.21 -2.99
CA ALA A 111 14.17 4.15 -2.02
C ALA A 111 13.28 3.07 -2.64
N GLY A 112 13.71 1.81 -2.53
CA GLY A 112 12.91 0.63 -2.88
C GLY A 112 11.86 0.30 -1.83
N ILE A 113 11.18 -0.84 -2.00
CA ILE A 113 10.27 -1.41 -0.99
C ILE A 113 11.02 -2.49 -0.20
N GLY A 114 10.87 -2.47 1.14
CA GLY A 114 11.43 -3.48 2.04
C GLY A 114 12.90 -3.22 2.43
N ASP A 115 13.56 -4.26 2.95
CA ASP A 115 14.93 -4.15 3.42
C ASP A 115 15.91 -3.89 2.27
N TYR A 116 16.79 -2.91 2.46
CA TYR A 116 17.89 -2.60 1.57
C TYR A 116 19.22 -2.57 2.32
N SER A 117 20.26 -3.12 1.71
CA SER A 117 21.64 -2.99 2.20
C SER A 117 22.61 -2.93 1.03
N ASN A 118 23.66 -2.13 1.18
CA ASN A 118 24.74 -1.99 0.22
C ASN A 118 26.08 -1.72 0.93
N ILE A 119 27.17 -2.17 0.37
CA ILE A 119 28.53 -2.08 0.90
C ILE A 119 29.32 -1.07 0.06
N GLY A 120 29.79 -0.01 0.73
CA GLY A 120 30.79 0.90 0.17
C GLY A 120 32.18 0.31 0.33
N THR A 121 33.06 0.51 -0.65
CA THR A 121 34.46 0.11 -0.60
C THR A 121 35.33 1.30 -0.94
N ALA A 122 36.29 1.65 -0.10
CA ALA A 122 37.32 2.65 -0.40
C ALA A 122 38.68 1.97 -0.54
N SER A 123 39.46 2.39 -1.54
CA SER A 123 40.86 2.01 -1.70
C SER A 123 41.73 3.20 -2.03
N GLY A 124 43.02 3.08 -1.73
CA GLY A 124 44.04 4.07 -2.07
C GLY A 124 45.38 3.39 -2.33
N SER A 125 46.42 4.16 -2.64
CA SER A 125 47.76 3.63 -2.89
C SER A 125 48.86 4.49 -2.30
N PHE A 126 49.94 3.83 -1.86
CA PHE A 126 51.20 4.45 -1.48
C PHE A 126 52.35 3.64 -2.07
N THR A 127 53.35 4.32 -2.62
CA THR A 127 54.58 3.69 -3.14
C THR A 127 55.79 4.26 -2.40
N ASP A 128 56.59 3.39 -1.80
CA ASP A 128 57.80 3.78 -1.07
C ASP A 128 58.96 4.18 -2.01
N ASP A 129 60.05 4.70 -1.43
CA ASP A 129 61.24 5.12 -2.18
C ASP A 129 61.98 3.95 -2.85
N ALA A 130 61.74 2.71 -2.39
CA ALA A 130 62.26 1.50 -3.02
C ALA A 130 61.36 1.00 -4.18
N GLY A 131 60.23 1.67 -4.43
CA GLY A 131 59.28 1.36 -5.50
C GLY A 131 58.27 0.26 -5.14
N HIS A 132 58.13 -0.11 -3.85
CA HIS A 132 57.09 -1.04 -3.41
C HIS A 132 55.78 -0.30 -3.18
N THR A 133 54.68 -0.83 -3.71
CA THR A 133 53.35 -0.26 -3.56
C THR A 133 52.49 -1.08 -2.60
N ALA A 134 51.80 -0.38 -1.70
CA ALA A 134 50.72 -0.93 -0.89
C ALA A 134 49.40 -0.25 -1.27
N THR A 135 48.31 -1.03 -1.28
CA THR A 135 46.97 -0.57 -1.65
C THR A 135 45.98 -0.93 -0.55
N PRO A 136 45.91 -0.16 0.55
CA PRO A 136 44.94 -0.43 1.60
C PRO A 136 43.52 -0.28 1.07
N GLN A 137 42.61 -1.07 1.64
CA GLN A 137 41.20 -1.06 1.31
C GLN A 137 40.40 -1.26 2.59
N ASP A 138 39.22 -0.64 2.64
CA ASP A 138 38.23 -0.83 3.69
C ASP A 138 36.82 -0.91 3.10
N THR A 139 35.90 -1.51 3.83
CA THR A 139 34.50 -1.67 3.42
C THR A 139 33.56 -1.34 4.57
N ASP A 140 32.46 -0.67 4.26
CA ASP A 140 31.45 -0.32 5.26
C ASP A 140 30.03 -0.48 4.68
N PRO A 141 29.14 -1.25 5.35
CA PRO A 141 27.76 -1.40 4.92
C PRO A 141 26.91 -0.20 5.33
N SER A 142 25.88 0.08 4.55
CA SER A 142 24.74 0.88 5.01
C SER A 142 23.43 0.16 4.70
N SER A 143 22.34 0.59 5.35
CA SER A 143 21.02 -0.02 5.16
C SER A 143 19.86 0.96 5.38
N TYR A 144 18.68 0.61 4.88
CA TYR A 144 17.40 1.24 5.20
C TYR A 144 16.26 0.24 5.03
N PHE A 145 15.07 0.56 5.57
CA PHE A 145 13.82 -0.13 5.28
C PHE A 145 12.89 0.78 4.48
N GLY A 146 12.52 0.36 3.27
CA GLY A 146 11.59 1.05 2.39
C GLY A 146 10.15 0.79 2.76
N ALA A 147 9.54 1.70 3.51
CA ALA A 147 8.15 1.61 3.96
C ALA A 147 7.17 1.96 2.82
N ASP A 148 6.22 1.07 2.59
CA ASP A 148 5.15 1.19 1.61
C ASP A 148 3.80 0.96 2.30
N PRO A 149 3.28 1.97 3.01
CA PRO A 149 1.98 1.89 3.68
C PRO A 149 0.86 1.93 2.63
N HIS A 150 0.00 0.92 2.62
CA HIS A 150 -1.10 0.80 1.67
C HIS A 150 -2.26 0.01 2.27
N ILE A 151 -3.48 0.32 1.81
CA ILE A 151 -4.69 -0.43 2.14
C ILE A 151 -5.54 -0.65 0.90
N THR A 152 -6.37 -1.68 0.93
CA THR A 152 -7.50 -1.86 0.01
C THR A 152 -8.81 -1.89 0.79
N LEU A 153 -9.91 -1.54 0.12
CA LEU A 153 -11.27 -1.66 0.64
C LEU A 153 -12.09 -2.51 -0.34
N ASP A 154 -12.85 -3.46 0.18
CA ASP A 154 -13.85 -4.26 -0.56
C ASP A 154 -15.21 -4.09 0.13
N LYS A 155 -16.17 -3.51 -0.58
CA LYS A 155 -17.50 -3.18 -0.12
C LYS A 155 -18.51 -4.05 -0.84
N LYS A 156 -19.47 -4.58 -0.08
CA LYS A 156 -20.57 -5.39 -0.66
C LYS A 156 -21.91 -5.01 -0.09
N THR A 157 -22.94 -5.09 -0.93
CA THR A 157 -24.35 -5.01 -0.57
C THR A 157 -24.94 -6.42 -0.51
N ASN A 158 -25.41 -6.86 0.65
CA ASN A 158 -25.93 -8.22 0.89
C ASN A 158 -24.99 -9.34 0.39
N GLY A 159 -23.67 -9.12 0.49
CA GLY A 159 -22.65 -10.08 0.05
C GLY A 159 -22.36 -10.07 -1.46
N VAL A 160 -22.96 -9.17 -2.23
CA VAL A 160 -22.71 -8.97 -3.66
C VAL A 160 -22.15 -7.56 -3.89
N ASP A 161 -21.22 -7.45 -4.82
CA ASP A 161 -20.55 -6.19 -5.17
C ASP A 161 -21.47 -5.28 -6.03
N HIS A 162 -21.80 -5.75 -7.23
CA HIS A 162 -22.61 -4.99 -8.21
C HIS A 162 -23.76 -5.82 -8.79
N GLY A 163 -24.81 -5.14 -9.26
CA GLY A 163 -25.88 -5.75 -10.06
C GLY A 163 -26.91 -6.56 -9.26
N LEU A 164 -27.02 -6.28 -7.95
CA LEU A 164 -28.04 -6.88 -7.11
C LEU A 164 -29.41 -6.21 -7.34
N ASN A 165 -30.49 -6.99 -7.28
CA ASN A 165 -31.85 -6.47 -7.32
C ASN A 165 -32.50 -6.67 -5.96
N ILE A 166 -33.05 -5.61 -5.37
CA ILE A 166 -33.64 -5.67 -4.01
C ILE A 166 -35.01 -5.00 -4.02
N PHE A 167 -36.02 -5.65 -3.43
CA PHE A 167 -37.30 -4.99 -3.24
C PHE A 167 -37.18 -3.82 -2.26
N GLN A 168 -37.76 -2.68 -2.62
CA GLN A 168 -37.83 -1.50 -1.77
C GLN A 168 -38.34 -1.87 -0.37
N GLY A 169 -37.68 -1.35 0.65
CA GLY A 169 -37.99 -1.58 2.06
C GLY A 169 -37.43 -2.89 2.63
N GLN A 170 -36.88 -3.79 1.80
CA GLN A 170 -36.17 -4.96 2.32
C GLN A 170 -34.86 -4.57 3.01
N PRO A 171 -34.44 -5.34 4.03
CA PRO A 171 -33.20 -5.07 4.73
C PRO A 171 -31.99 -5.18 3.79
N VAL A 172 -31.08 -4.25 3.95
CA VAL A 172 -29.78 -4.22 3.30
C VAL A 172 -28.71 -4.27 4.37
N THR A 173 -27.70 -5.11 4.16
CA THR A 173 -26.49 -5.17 4.97
C THR A 173 -25.32 -4.79 4.07
N TRP A 174 -24.58 -3.75 4.44
CA TRP A 174 -23.31 -3.42 3.82
C TRP A 174 -22.18 -3.99 4.65
N THR A 175 -21.22 -4.64 3.98
CA THR A 175 -19.97 -5.12 4.60
C THR A 175 -18.80 -4.40 3.98
N TYR A 176 -17.77 -4.16 4.79
CA TYR A 176 -16.57 -3.43 4.39
C TYR A 176 -15.35 -4.18 4.94
N ASP A 177 -14.49 -4.63 4.03
CA ASP A 177 -13.27 -5.35 4.34
C ASP A 177 -12.07 -4.45 4.01
N VAL A 178 -11.44 -3.90 5.04
CA VAL A 178 -10.23 -3.06 4.90
C VAL A 178 -9.01 -3.93 5.12
N LYS A 179 -8.17 -4.10 4.10
CA LYS A 179 -6.96 -4.93 4.18
C LYS A 179 -5.71 -4.07 4.13
N ASN A 180 -4.73 -4.37 4.98
CA ASN A 180 -3.38 -3.84 4.81
C ASN A 180 -2.57 -4.81 3.93
N ASP A 181 -2.39 -4.40 2.68
CA ASP A 181 -1.55 -5.06 1.67
C ASP A 181 -0.22 -4.32 1.44
N GLY A 182 0.08 -3.32 2.27
CA GLY A 182 1.39 -2.69 2.37
C GLY A 182 2.38 -3.53 3.21
N ASN A 183 3.48 -2.92 3.64
CA ASN A 183 4.54 -3.60 4.39
C ASN A 183 4.82 -3.03 5.80
N VAL A 184 3.97 -2.13 6.30
CA VAL A 184 4.02 -1.58 7.65
C VAL A 184 2.66 -1.64 8.31
N ALA A 185 2.62 -1.79 9.63
CA ALA A 185 1.38 -1.74 10.40
C ALA A 185 0.77 -0.33 10.37
N LEU A 186 -0.57 -0.25 10.37
CA LEU A 186 -1.30 1.02 10.26
C LEU A 186 -2.23 1.21 11.47
N SER A 187 -2.39 2.45 11.92
CA SER A 187 -3.28 2.80 13.04
C SER A 187 -4.51 3.56 12.59
N ASN A 188 -5.53 3.57 13.46
CA ASN A 188 -6.72 4.41 13.32
C ASN A 188 -7.45 4.25 11.98
N VAL A 189 -7.81 3.00 11.65
CA VAL A 189 -8.57 2.70 10.43
C VAL A 189 -10.00 3.23 10.56
N VAL A 190 -10.36 4.21 9.72
CA VAL A 190 -11.68 4.83 9.66
C VAL A 190 -12.30 4.57 8.30
N VAL A 191 -13.50 3.98 8.28
CA VAL A 191 -14.32 3.83 7.07
C VAL A 191 -15.44 4.87 7.11
N THR A 192 -15.56 5.65 6.04
CA THR A 192 -16.64 6.62 5.82
C THR A 192 -17.44 6.19 4.60
N ASP A 193 -18.74 6.07 4.74
CA ASP A 193 -19.70 5.69 3.71
C ASP A 193 -20.55 6.90 3.31
N ASP A 194 -20.77 7.11 2.01
CA ASP A 194 -21.47 8.28 1.47
C ASP A 194 -23.00 8.16 1.50
N ASN A 195 -23.52 7.06 2.07
CA ASN A 195 -24.94 6.75 2.15
C ASN A 195 -25.65 6.81 0.79
N GLY A 196 -24.91 6.55 -0.29
CA GLY A 196 -25.39 6.64 -1.67
C GLY A 196 -25.68 8.05 -2.15
N THR A 197 -25.09 9.08 -1.54
CA THR A 197 -25.23 10.47 -1.96
C THR A 197 -23.89 11.17 -2.19
N PRO A 198 -23.78 12.15 -3.11
CA PRO A 198 -22.52 12.86 -3.32
C PRO A 198 -22.12 13.85 -2.21
N GLY A 199 -22.97 14.10 -1.22
CA GLY A 199 -22.79 15.17 -0.25
C GLY A 199 -22.55 14.64 1.16
N ILE A 200 -21.62 15.26 1.90
CA ILE A 200 -21.17 14.78 3.22
C ILE A 200 -22.18 14.88 4.38
N GLY A 201 -23.44 15.24 4.10
CA GLY A 201 -24.42 15.61 5.12
C GLY A 201 -25.01 14.41 5.86
N ASP A 202 -25.03 13.26 5.19
CA ASP A 202 -25.53 11.98 5.68
C ASP A 202 -24.48 10.87 5.70
N ASP A 203 -23.23 11.19 5.37
CA ASP A 203 -22.10 10.29 5.51
C ASP A 203 -22.02 9.72 6.93
N PHE A 204 -21.65 8.45 7.02
CA PHE A 204 -21.57 7.75 8.31
C PHE A 204 -20.35 6.85 8.39
N HIS A 205 -20.07 6.36 9.60
CA HIS A 205 -18.99 5.42 9.87
C HIS A 205 -19.58 4.04 10.17
N PRO A 206 -19.37 3.03 9.32
CA PRO A 206 -19.80 1.66 9.60
C PRO A 206 -19.22 1.15 10.92
N ALA A 207 -19.99 0.32 11.63
CA ALA A 207 -19.55 -0.22 12.91
C ALA A 207 -18.54 -1.35 12.69
N ALA A 208 -17.43 -1.33 13.42
CA ALA A 208 -16.48 -2.43 13.42
C ALA A 208 -17.13 -3.72 13.94
N ILE A 209 -16.88 -4.85 13.27
CA ILE A 209 -17.26 -6.16 13.77
C ILE A 209 -16.22 -6.55 14.81
N LEU A 210 -16.64 -6.73 16.07
CA LEU A 210 -15.70 -6.93 17.17
C LEU A 210 -15.60 -8.41 17.61
N SER A 211 -14.39 -8.85 17.92
CA SER A 211 -14.08 -10.11 18.61
C SER A 211 -13.16 -9.80 19.79
N GLY A 212 -13.60 -10.09 21.02
CA GLY A 212 -12.81 -9.78 22.22
C GLY A 212 -12.58 -8.28 22.49
N GLY A 213 -13.36 -7.40 21.86
CA GLY A 213 -13.23 -5.94 21.99
C GLY A 213 -12.34 -5.27 20.94
N PHE A 214 -11.73 -6.06 20.04
CA PHE A 214 -10.93 -5.60 18.91
C PHE A 214 -11.66 -5.88 17.61
N ASN A 215 -11.23 -5.28 16.49
CA ASN A 215 -11.76 -5.66 15.19
C ASN A 215 -11.60 -7.18 15.00
N SER A 216 -12.57 -7.87 14.40
CA SER A 216 -12.51 -9.31 14.21
C SER A 216 -11.36 -9.75 13.30
N GLY A 217 -10.79 -8.82 12.54
CA GLY A 217 -9.59 -8.98 11.72
C GLY A 217 -8.26 -8.76 12.43
N ASP A 218 -8.27 -8.16 13.62
CA ASP A 218 -7.08 -7.90 14.45
C ASP A 218 -6.67 -9.20 15.15
N ALA A 219 -5.74 -9.92 14.54
CA ALA A 219 -5.43 -11.30 14.90
C ALA A 219 -4.65 -11.39 16.22
N ASN A 220 -3.86 -10.36 16.54
CA ASN A 220 -3.04 -10.31 17.75
C ASN A 220 -3.57 -9.34 18.82
N GLN A 221 -4.68 -8.65 18.55
CA GLN A 221 -5.41 -7.76 19.46
C GLN A 221 -4.55 -6.58 19.94
N ASN A 222 -3.76 -6.00 19.04
CA ASN A 222 -2.88 -4.86 19.35
C ASN A 222 -3.49 -3.50 18.96
N GLY A 223 -4.64 -3.47 18.27
CA GLY A 223 -5.29 -2.26 17.79
C GLY A 223 -4.61 -1.60 16.58
N LEU A 224 -3.73 -2.32 15.88
CA LEU A 224 -3.11 -1.93 14.62
C LEU A 224 -3.60 -2.87 13.52
N LEU A 225 -3.84 -2.33 12.33
CA LEU A 225 -4.06 -3.13 11.13
C LEU A 225 -2.69 -3.60 10.64
N ASP A 226 -2.27 -4.78 11.11
CA ASP A 226 -0.97 -5.35 10.77
C ASP A 226 -0.91 -5.83 9.31
N VAL A 227 0.31 -6.03 8.82
CA VAL A 227 0.53 -6.47 7.43
C VAL A 227 -0.18 -7.80 7.17
N GLY A 228 -1.05 -7.80 6.16
CA GLY A 228 -1.84 -8.96 5.75
C GLY A 228 -3.16 -9.15 6.51
N GLU A 229 -3.44 -8.35 7.55
CA GLU A 229 -4.73 -8.37 8.22
C GLU A 229 -5.84 -7.73 7.36
N THR A 230 -7.08 -8.15 7.61
CA THR A 230 -8.29 -7.57 7.04
C THR A 230 -9.26 -7.24 8.15
N TRP A 231 -9.48 -5.95 8.41
CA TRP A 231 -10.45 -5.49 9.39
C TRP A 231 -11.85 -5.38 8.77
N HIS A 232 -12.84 -5.83 9.53
CA HIS A 232 -14.22 -5.98 9.08
C HIS A 232 -15.15 -4.96 9.73
N TYR A 233 -16.04 -4.37 8.92
CA TYR A 233 -17.07 -3.44 9.37
C TYR A 233 -18.41 -3.78 8.73
N GLN A 234 -19.49 -3.32 9.36
CA GLN A 234 -20.84 -3.49 8.83
C GLN A 234 -21.75 -2.29 9.11
N ALA A 235 -22.73 -2.13 8.23
CA ALA A 235 -23.85 -1.22 8.41
C ALA A 235 -25.14 -1.87 7.88
N THR A 236 -26.29 -1.39 8.34
CA THR A 236 -27.59 -1.92 7.93
C THR A 236 -28.54 -0.80 7.57
N GLY A 237 -29.40 -1.05 6.59
CA GLY A 237 -30.43 -0.11 6.15
C GLY A 237 -31.58 -0.82 5.44
N THR A 238 -32.31 -0.09 4.62
CA THR A 238 -33.41 -0.62 3.80
C THR A 238 -33.28 -0.13 2.36
N ALA A 239 -33.54 -1.02 1.40
CA ALA A 239 -33.44 -0.69 -0.02
C ALA A 239 -34.40 0.44 -0.42
N GLN A 240 -33.91 1.38 -1.21
CA GLN A 240 -34.70 2.43 -1.83
C GLN A 240 -35.26 1.97 -3.18
N LEU A 241 -36.09 2.79 -3.82
CA LEU A 241 -36.56 2.53 -5.19
C LEU A 241 -35.56 3.13 -6.18
N GLY A 242 -35.29 2.41 -7.27
CA GLY A 242 -34.35 2.81 -8.31
C GLY A 242 -32.91 2.42 -8.01
N GLY A 243 -32.01 2.79 -8.91
CA GLY A 243 -30.58 2.55 -8.78
C GLY A 243 -29.97 3.27 -7.58
N TYR A 244 -29.20 2.52 -6.79
CA TYR A 244 -28.50 3.00 -5.61
C TYR A 244 -27.03 2.58 -5.71
N VAL A 245 -26.15 3.55 -5.92
CA VAL A 245 -24.70 3.37 -5.89
C VAL A 245 -24.20 3.99 -4.60
N ASN A 246 -23.44 3.24 -3.82
CA ASN A 246 -22.95 3.69 -2.53
C ASN A 246 -21.44 3.52 -2.46
N ASN A 247 -20.72 4.62 -2.26
CA ASN A 247 -19.26 4.61 -2.17
C ASN A 247 -18.82 4.66 -0.71
N ALA A 248 -17.71 3.99 -0.41
CA ALA A 248 -17.03 4.14 0.87
C ALA A 248 -15.56 4.46 0.65
N THR A 249 -14.99 5.18 1.61
CA THR A 249 -13.57 5.49 1.69
C THR A 249 -13.03 5.01 3.02
N ALA A 250 -12.01 4.17 2.99
CA ALA A 250 -11.20 3.83 4.15
C ALA A 250 -9.97 4.74 4.21
N THR A 251 -9.61 5.18 5.41
CA THR A 251 -8.40 5.96 5.69
C THR A 251 -7.72 5.45 6.95
N THR A 252 -6.45 5.80 7.12
CA THR A 252 -5.66 5.50 8.33
C THR A 252 -4.97 6.77 8.80
N ASP A 253 -4.29 6.73 9.95
CA ASP A 253 -3.33 7.78 10.28
C ASP A 253 -2.16 7.78 9.27
N ALA A 254 -1.47 8.92 9.15
CA ALA A 254 -0.29 8.99 8.32
C ALA A 254 0.85 8.14 8.91
N TYR A 255 1.45 7.27 8.09
CA TYR A 255 2.75 6.70 8.40
C TYR A 255 3.80 7.76 8.16
N THR A 256 4.67 8.01 9.15
CA THR A 256 5.76 8.98 9.07
C THR A 256 7.09 8.25 9.17
N ASP A 257 8.00 8.50 8.23
CA ASP A 257 9.32 7.87 8.22
C ASP A 257 10.34 8.61 9.11
N THR A 258 11.63 8.21 9.03
CA THR A 258 12.67 8.78 9.88
C THR A 258 12.98 10.24 9.56
N ALA A 259 12.84 10.67 8.29
CA ALA A 259 13.06 12.05 7.88
C ALA A 259 11.85 12.96 8.15
N GLY A 260 10.69 12.37 8.45
CA GLY A 260 9.46 13.09 8.74
C GLY A 260 8.54 13.22 7.52
N HIS A 261 8.84 12.54 6.41
CA HIS A 261 7.92 12.42 5.31
C HIS A 261 6.76 11.52 5.71
N SER A 262 5.57 11.84 5.20
CA SER A 262 4.35 11.16 5.62
C SER A 262 3.48 10.71 4.46
N ARG A 263 2.94 9.51 4.54
CA ARG A 263 1.96 8.97 3.60
C ARG A 263 0.72 8.52 4.36
N THR A 264 -0.45 8.95 3.91
CA THR A 264 -1.74 8.55 4.48
C THR A 264 -2.43 7.58 3.54
N PRO A 265 -2.42 6.26 3.85
CA PRO A 265 -3.17 5.28 3.08
C PRO A 265 -4.66 5.61 3.04
N SER A 266 -5.23 5.51 1.84
CA SER A 266 -6.67 5.56 1.61
C SER A 266 -7.06 4.61 0.49
N ALA A 267 -8.27 4.08 0.57
CA ALA A 267 -8.86 3.25 -0.47
C ALA A 267 -10.34 3.58 -0.60
N THR A 268 -10.84 3.57 -1.83
CA THR A 268 -12.25 3.80 -2.13
C THR A 268 -12.81 2.61 -2.86
N ASP A 269 -14.03 2.21 -2.51
CA ASP A 269 -14.75 1.15 -3.20
C ASP A 269 -16.25 1.42 -3.19
N SER A 270 -16.98 0.85 -4.14
CA SER A 270 -18.42 1.06 -4.28
C SER A 270 -19.14 -0.25 -4.47
N SER A 271 -20.40 -0.26 -4.03
CA SER A 271 -21.31 -1.37 -4.30
C SER A 271 -22.66 -0.79 -4.72
N ASP A 272 -23.44 -1.54 -5.50
CA ASP A 272 -24.73 -1.07 -5.98
C ASP A 272 -25.85 -2.12 -5.94
N TYR A 273 -27.07 -1.61 -5.97
CA TYR A 273 -28.27 -2.39 -6.27
C TYR A 273 -29.28 -1.57 -7.06
N GLU A 274 -30.16 -2.25 -7.78
CA GLU A 274 -31.39 -1.68 -8.32
C GLU A 274 -32.57 -2.02 -7.41
N GLY A 275 -33.24 -0.99 -6.92
CA GLY A 275 -34.39 -1.07 -6.05
C GLY A 275 -35.70 -1.18 -6.82
N TYR A 276 -36.55 -2.15 -6.50
CA TYR A 276 -37.84 -2.35 -7.18
C TYR A 276 -39.03 -2.20 -6.23
N SER A 277 -40.12 -1.59 -6.68
CA SER A 277 -41.34 -1.58 -5.88
C SER A 277 -41.92 -2.99 -5.80
N ASN A 278 -42.28 -3.42 -4.59
CA ASN A 278 -43.15 -4.58 -4.39
C ASN A 278 -44.59 -4.32 -4.87
N LYS A 279 -44.96 -3.05 -5.06
CA LYS A 279 -46.22 -2.63 -5.66
C LYS A 279 -46.12 -2.74 -7.18
N ALA A 280 -46.61 -3.87 -7.68
CA ALA A 280 -46.97 -4.15 -9.07
C ALA A 280 -45.86 -3.93 -10.12
N LEU A 281 -45.49 -4.99 -10.83
CA LEU A 281 -45.07 -4.82 -12.23
C LEU A 281 -46.26 -4.17 -12.96
N THR A 282 -46.20 -2.86 -13.15
CA THR A 282 -47.35 -2.07 -13.62
C THR A 282 -47.79 -2.47 -15.04
N GLN A 283 -48.99 -2.05 -15.45
CA GLN A 283 -49.44 -2.08 -16.85
C GLN A 283 -48.40 -1.54 -17.85
N GLY A 284 -47.47 -0.67 -17.44
CA GLY A 284 -46.35 -0.22 -18.28
C GLY A 284 -45.33 -1.32 -18.59
N PHE A 285 -44.98 -2.16 -17.59
CA PHE A 285 -44.07 -3.28 -17.76
C PHE A 285 -44.70 -4.39 -18.63
N TRP A 286 -45.95 -4.74 -18.40
CA TRP A 286 -46.65 -5.74 -19.20
C TRP A 286 -47.12 -5.22 -20.55
N GLY A 287 -47.42 -3.92 -20.67
CA GLY A 287 -47.84 -3.29 -21.92
C GLY A 287 -46.74 -3.29 -22.98
N SER A 288 -45.46 -3.34 -22.58
CA SER A 288 -44.33 -3.58 -23.50
C SER A 288 -44.11 -5.06 -23.85
N HIS A 289 -44.74 -5.98 -23.11
CA HIS A 289 -44.66 -7.43 -23.31
C HIS A 289 -46.00 -7.99 -23.81
N THR A 290 -46.43 -7.50 -24.99
CA THR A 290 -47.69 -7.90 -25.67
C THR A 290 -47.81 -9.40 -26.00
N ASP A 291 -46.69 -10.09 -25.89
CA ASP A 291 -46.54 -11.53 -26.05
C ASP A 291 -46.87 -12.32 -24.77
N ALA A 292 -46.84 -11.71 -23.60
CA ALA A 292 -47.27 -12.31 -22.34
C ALA A 292 -48.62 -11.76 -21.86
N TRP A 293 -48.93 -10.50 -22.17
CA TRP A 293 -50.11 -9.78 -21.70
C TRP A 293 -50.81 -9.07 -22.86
N ASP A 294 -52.14 -9.08 -22.91
CA ASP A 294 -52.89 -8.52 -24.05
C ASP A 294 -53.34 -7.06 -23.83
N ASN A 295 -53.04 -6.49 -22.66
CA ASN A 295 -53.40 -5.12 -22.26
C ASN A 295 -54.92 -4.87 -22.25
N ILE A 296 -55.73 -5.93 -22.07
CA ILE A 296 -57.17 -5.84 -21.90
C ILE A 296 -57.48 -5.90 -20.39
N PRO A 297 -58.15 -4.87 -19.81
CA PRO A 297 -58.58 -4.90 -18.42
C PRO A 297 -59.51 -6.09 -18.13
N GLY A 298 -59.22 -6.87 -17.07
CA GLY A 298 -59.98 -8.07 -16.70
C GLY A 298 -59.59 -9.34 -17.50
N ASN A 299 -58.44 -9.32 -18.18
CA ASN A 299 -57.91 -10.46 -18.92
C ASN A 299 -56.38 -10.52 -18.80
N GLU A 300 -55.88 -11.10 -17.72
CA GLU A 300 -54.50 -10.93 -17.25
C GLU A 300 -53.50 -11.88 -17.92
N GLY A 301 -53.93 -12.64 -18.92
CA GLY A 301 -53.06 -13.44 -19.77
C GLY A 301 -53.44 -13.29 -21.24
N ASN A 302 -52.44 -13.27 -22.12
CA ASN A 302 -52.71 -13.44 -23.55
C ASN A 302 -53.09 -14.91 -23.80
N PRO A 303 -54.35 -15.27 -24.12
CA PRO A 303 -54.80 -16.67 -24.19
C PRO A 303 -54.15 -17.46 -25.32
N THR A 304 -53.42 -16.79 -26.21
CA THR A 304 -52.71 -17.40 -27.34
C THR A 304 -51.21 -17.57 -27.10
N LYS A 305 -50.66 -17.06 -25.99
CA LYS A 305 -49.23 -17.01 -25.72
C LYS A 305 -48.95 -17.24 -24.22
N SER A 306 -47.72 -17.61 -23.90
CA SER A 306 -47.31 -17.93 -22.53
C SER A 306 -46.13 -17.06 -22.19
N ALA A 307 -46.19 -16.37 -21.03
CA ALA A 307 -45.08 -15.59 -20.49
C ALA A 307 -43.79 -16.43 -20.36
N VAL A 308 -43.94 -17.74 -20.13
CA VAL A 308 -42.83 -18.71 -20.12
C VAL A 308 -42.31 -19.01 -21.52
N LYS A 309 -43.20 -19.13 -22.52
CA LYS A 309 -42.79 -19.37 -23.92
C LYS A 309 -42.22 -18.13 -24.60
N SER A 310 -42.60 -16.93 -24.17
CA SER A 310 -41.96 -15.68 -24.62
C SER A 310 -40.61 -15.43 -23.96
N GLY A 311 -40.29 -16.15 -22.89
CA GLY A 311 -39.07 -15.94 -22.10
C GLY A 311 -39.13 -14.71 -21.19
N VAL A 312 -40.31 -14.09 -21.06
CA VAL A 312 -40.58 -12.99 -20.12
C VAL A 312 -40.58 -13.51 -18.68
N LEU A 313 -41.03 -14.75 -18.49
CA LEU A 313 -40.90 -15.52 -17.26
C LEU A 313 -40.15 -16.83 -17.57
N SER A 314 -39.45 -17.39 -16.59
CA SER A 314 -38.86 -18.73 -16.65
C SER A 314 -39.86 -19.79 -16.16
N SER A 315 -39.60 -21.08 -16.43
CA SER A 315 -40.41 -22.16 -15.85
C SER A 315 -40.26 -22.31 -14.33
N LEU A 316 -39.30 -21.63 -13.74
CA LEU A 316 -39.08 -21.54 -12.29
C LEU A 316 -39.84 -20.35 -11.68
N ASP A 317 -40.19 -19.35 -12.49
CA ASP A 317 -40.89 -18.13 -12.09
C ASP A 317 -42.41 -18.36 -11.92
N VAL A 318 -42.87 -19.60 -12.09
CA VAL A 318 -44.28 -19.97 -12.06
C VAL A 318 -44.48 -21.02 -10.96
N ASN A 319 -45.25 -20.67 -9.92
CA ASN A 319 -45.70 -21.65 -8.95
C ASN A 319 -47.07 -22.22 -9.35
N PRO A 320 -47.22 -23.54 -9.59
CA PRO A 320 -48.47 -24.19 -9.98
C PRO A 320 -49.51 -24.36 -8.85
N SER A 321 -49.47 -23.58 -7.77
CA SER A 321 -50.55 -23.60 -6.77
C SER A 321 -51.75 -22.78 -7.25
N VAL A 322 -52.57 -23.42 -8.09
CA VAL A 322 -54.05 -23.36 -8.18
C VAL A 322 -54.71 -21.98 -7.93
N ASP A 323 -55.44 -21.40 -8.88
CA ASP A 323 -56.82 -21.82 -9.22
C ASP A 323 -57.67 -22.28 -8.00
N ASP A 324 -57.51 -21.67 -6.82
CA ASP A 324 -58.46 -21.83 -5.71
C ASP A 324 -59.14 -20.49 -5.35
N PRO A 325 -60.27 -20.16 -6.00
CA PRO A 325 -61.08 -18.97 -5.70
C PRO A 325 -61.80 -19.02 -4.34
N ALA A 326 -61.37 -19.88 -3.40
CA ALA A 326 -62.00 -20.03 -2.09
C ALA A 326 -61.06 -19.80 -0.88
N THR A 327 -59.79 -19.42 -1.07
CA THR A 327 -58.88 -19.19 0.07
C THR A 327 -58.83 -17.72 0.49
N VAL A 328 -59.81 -17.34 1.32
CA VAL A 328 -59.69 -16.15 2.19
C VAL A 328 -58.47 -16.33 3.09
N GLY A 329 -57.44 -15.49 2.94
CA GLY A 329 -56.29 -15.45 3.83
C GLY A 329 -54.97 -15.89 3.24
N VAL A 330 -54.74 -15.65 1.94
CA VAL A 330 -53.39 -15.77 1.40
C VAL A 330 -52.47 -14.76 2.10
N ASP A 331 -51.34 -15.25 2.58
CA ASP A 331 -50.32 -14.44 3.22
C ASP A 331 -49.59 -13.66 2.12
N GLU A 332 -50.10 -12.47 1.79
CA GLU A 332 -49.60 -11.59 0.73
C GLU A 332 -48.10 -11.27 0.87
N SER A 333 -47.54 -11.42 2.07
CA SER A 333 -46.10 -11.29 2.31
C SER A 333 -45.25 -12.34 1.61
N LYS A 334 -45.86 -13.42 1.10
CA LYS A 334 -45.18 -14.54 0.43
C LYS A 334 -45.22 -14.48 -1.09
N TYR A 335 -45.77 -13.43 -1.68
CA TYR A 335 -45.93 -13.34 -3.13
C TYR A 335 -45.58 -11.94 -3.66
N LEU A 336 -45.04 -11.86 -4.88
CA LEU A 336 -44.86 -10.62 -5.63
C LEU A 336 -46.05 -10.43 -6.56
N LEU A 337 -46.73 -9.28 -6.46
CA LEU A 337 -47.83 -8.88 -7.34
C LEU A 337 -47.27 -8.51 -8.72
N LEU A 338 -47.49 -9.40 -9.68
CA LEU A 338 -47.13 -9.23 -11.07
C LEU A 338 -48.17 -8.42 -11.81
N GLY A 339 -49.45 -8.50 -11.48
CA GLY A 339 -50.52 -7.73 -12.15
C GLY A 339 -51.61 -7.35 -11.17
N ASP A 340 -52.00 -6.08 -11.19
CA ASP A 340 -52.96 -5.48 -10.27
C ASP A 340 -54.16 -4.94 -11.05
N ALA A 341 -55.26 -5.70 -11.07
CA ALA A 341 -56.42 -5.40 -11.90
C ALA A 341 -57.19 -4.15 -11.43
N ASN A 342 -57.15 -3.84 -10.14
CA ASN A 342 -57.92 -2.76 -9.52
C ASN A 342 -57.05 -1.56 -9.11
N HIS A 343 -55.73 -1.65 -9.34
CA HIS A 343 -54.73 -0.61 -9.14
C HIS A 343 -54.56 -0.20 -7.66
N ASN A 344 -54.95 -1.06 -6.71
CA ASN A 344 -54.88 -0.76 -5.28
C ASN A 344 -53.56 -1.20 -4.61
N GLY A 345 -52.73 -1.96 -5.33
CA GLY A 345 -51.46 -2.49 -4.89
C GLY A 345 -51.55 -3.64 -3.88
N LEU A 346 -52.69 -4.32 -3.78
CA LEU A 346 -52.98 -5.45 -2.89
C LEU A 346 -53.32 -6.70 -3.70
N VAL A 347 -53.06 -7.88 -3.12
CA VAL A 347 -53.41 -9.17 -3.75
C VAL A 347 -54.82 -9.57 -3.27
N ASP A 348 -55.85 -8.90 -3.76
CA ASP A 348 -57.23 -9.05 -3.24
C ASP A 348 -58.31 -9.29 -4.29
N ASP A 349 -57.93 -9.37 -5.57
CA ASP A 349 -58.81 -9.76 -6.67
C ASP A 349 -58.42 -11.15 -7.18
N ASP A 350 -59.42 -11.95 -7.55
CA ASP A 350 -59.27 -13.27 -8.18
C ASP A 350 -58.45 -13.20 -9.49
N HIS A 351 -58.30 -12.00 -10.04
CA HIS A 351 -57.59 -11.71 -11.30
C HIS A 351 -56.14 -11.23 -11.11
N ASN A 352 -55.65 -11.09 -9.87
CA ASN A 352 -54.29 -10.63 -9.64
C ASN A 352 -53.26 -11.71 -10.03
N LEU A 353 -52.23 -11.32 -10.79
CA LEU A 353 -51.12 -12.22 -11.16
C LEU A 353 -50.02 -12.14 -10.09
N TRP A 354 -49.46 -13.27 -9.69
CA TRP A 354 -48.50 -13.37 -8.59
C TRP A 354 -47.45 -14.47 -8.76
N ILE A 355 -46.27 -14.27 -8.16
CA ILE A 355 -45.17 -15.26 -8.05
C ILE A 355 -44.78 -15.42 -6.58
N SER A 356 -44.46 -16.64 -6.13
CA SER A 356 -44.01 -16.89 -4.76
C SER A 356 -42.61 -16.29 -4.51
N ILE A 357 -42.42 -15.58 -3.40
CA ILE A 357 -41.10 -15.06 -2.99
C ILE A 357 -40.10 -16.17 -2.66
N SER A 358 -40.58 -17.40 -2.40
CA SER A 358 -39.71 -18.54 -2.10
C SER A 358 -39.07 -19.16 -3.35
N LEU A 359 -39.44 -18.67 -4.54
CA LEU A 359 -38.97 -19.11 -5.85
C LEU A 359 -38.25 -17.99 -6.61
N ALA A 360 -38.14 -16.79 -6.02
CA ALA A 360 -37.46 -15.61 -6.57
C ALA A 360 -36.08 -15.40 -5.94
#